data_AF-A0A2U1TTC2-F1
#
_entry.id   AF-A0A2U1TTC2-F1
#
_cell.length_a   1.000
_cell.length_b   1.000
_cell.length_c   1.000
_cell.angle_alpha   90.00
_cell.angle_beta   90.00
_cell.angle_gamma   90.00
#
_symmetry.space_group_name_H-M   'P 1'
#
loop_
_entity.id
_entity.type
_entity.pdbx_description
1 polymer ?
#
loop_
_entity_poly.entity_id
_entity_poly.type
_entity_poly.pdbx_seq_one_letter_code
_entity_poly.pdbx_strand_id
1 'polypeptide(L)'
;MTGQLIINNVLKVAGGNGFLPGSQGAHICWNRVNGSGRTDLVNHKGNGGGGFVFWNGDDKSQTELASLNSAGSLFVTGTISESGKRVYSPNNKPTANDVGALSASGGAVTGKVDVVADDNALTFKAATAGAANYIIGKNSVGGNEWYAGKGSKSSNDVALHSYVHGTSLILKSDRVESNKNLYIGGNIVLTDAVAAQKYALRSIRVNGKPLSADVNLLASDINAWNKTEADGRYLMKTAIESKVIYPGGTESAPPKIATNARIEVASPYSTLNCMIQIELLIDGVWGVASNGIYEGTTAGATFGIAASLLNDNTIIVKTGSREIVRLSNYDGNPWNKGTIGGYRLRVTKLGV
;
A
#
# COMPACT_ATOMS: atom_id res chain seq x y z
N MET A 1 8.40 -98.93 -52.05
CA MET A 1 9.63 -99.53 -51.50
C MET A 1 9.60 -99.36 -50.00
N THR A 2 9.41 -100.44 -49.26
CA THR A 2 9.59 -100.49 -47.81
C THR A 2 11.01 -100.98 -47.54
N GLY A 3 11.77 -100.21 -46.76
CA GLY A 3 13.14 -100.55 -46.39
C GLY A 3 13.37 -100.05 -44.98
N GLN A 4 13.87 -100.92 -44.12
CA GLN A 4 14.24 -100.60 -42.76
C GLN A 4 15.75 -100.79 -42.62
N LEU A 5 16.42 -99.81 -42.03
CA LEU A 5 17.82 -99.94 -41.64
C LEU A 5 17.86 -100.08 -40.11
N ILE A 6 18.26 -101.26 -39.62
CA ILE A 6 18.43 -101.55 -38.19
C ILE A 6 19.92 -101.63 -37.90
N ILE A 7 20.42 -100.85 -36.93
CA ILE A 7 21.83 -100.82 -36.54
C ILE A 7 21.92 -100.98 -35.02
N ASN A 8 22.61 -102.02 -34.55
CA ASN A 8 22.63 -102.41 -33.14
C ASN A 8 23.61 -101.62 -32.25
N ASN A 9 24.54 -100.85 -32.83
CA ASN A 9 25.57 -100.13 -32.05
C ASN A 9 25.81 -98.70 -32.56
N VAL A 10 26.70 -98.49 -33.55
CA VAL A 10 27.02 -97.15 -34.07
C VAL A 10 26.90 -97.13 -35.59
N LEU A 11 26.15 -96.16 -36.14
CA LEU A 11 26.21 -95.78 -37.54
C LEU A 11 27.22 -94.63 -37.71
N LYS A 12 28.29 -94.86 -38.48
CA LYS A 12 29.21 -93.80 -38.89
C LYS A 12 28.87 -93.35 -40.31
N VAL A 13 28.57 -92.08 -40.50
CA VAL A 13 28.36 -91.46 -41.82
C VAL A 13 29.61 -90.64 -42.17
N ALA A 14 30.23 -90.92 -43.32
CA ALA A 14 31.38 -90.17 -43.83
C ALA A 14 30.96 -89.31 -45.04
N GLY A 15 31.25 -88.01 -45.01
CA GLY A 15 30.91 -87.06 -46.07
C GLY A 15 32.14 -86.47 -46.74
N GLY A 16 32.02 -86.07 -48.01
CA GLY A 16 33.01 -85.28 -48.75
C GLY A 16 32.79 -83.77 -48.59
N ASN A 17 33.82 -82.96 -48.84
CA ASN A 17 33.73 -81.50 -48.75
C ASN A 17 32.70 -80.93 -49.74
N GLY A 18 31.84 -80.00 -49.28
CA GLY A 18 30.94 -79.23 -50.15
C GLY A 18 29.75 -79.99 -50.74
N PHE A 19 29.42 -81.18 -50.22
CA PHE A 19 28.34 -82.01 -50.78
C PHE A 19 26.92 -81.51 -50.43
N LEU A 20 26.04 -81.45 -51.43
CA LEU A 20 24.58 -81.27 -51.29
C LEU A 20 23.85 -82.46 -51.94
N PRO A 21 22.80 -83.03 -51.32
CA PRO A 21 22.03 -84.10 -51.95
C PRO A 21 21.41 -83.66 -53.27
N GLY A 22 21.57 -84.46 -54.34
CA GLY A 22 21.10 -84.13 -55.69
C GLY A 22 19.67 -84.58 -56.02
N SER A 23 18.96 -85.19 -55.07
CA SER A 23 17.63 -85.76 -55.30
C SER A 23 16.70 -85.55 -54.10
N GLN A 24 15.39 -85.53 -54.37
CA GLN A 24 14.36 -85.34 -53.35
C GLN A 24 14.44 -86.43 -52.27
N GLY A 25 14.35 -86.03 -50.99
CA GLY A 25 14.35 -86.95 -49.86
C GLY A 25 14.96 -86.35 -48.59
N ALA A 26 14.95 -87.15 -47.52
CA ALA A 26 15.63 -86.84 -46.27
C ALA A 26 17.06 -87.41 -46.30
N HIS A 27 18.04 -86.59 -45.94
CA HIS A 27 19.45 -86.91 -45.98
C HIS A 27 20.12 -86.49 -44.67
N ILE A 28 21.13 -87.25 -44.25
CA ILE A 28 22.06 -86.86 -43.18
C ILE A 28 23.41 -86.59 -43.84
N CYS A 29 23.93 -85.37 -43.69
CA CYS A 29 25.21 -84.95 -44.26
C CYS A 29 26.20 -84.59 -43.14
N TRP A 30 27.49 -84.81 -43.37
CA TRP A 30 28.56 -84.47 -42.42
C TRP A 30 29.64 -83.64 -43.12
N ASN A 31 30.24 -82.66 -42.43
CA ASN A 31 31.34 -81.81 -42.92
C ASN A 31 31.02 -80.95 -44.16
N ARG A 32 29.75 -80.57 -44.38
CA ARG A 32 29.36 -79.74 -45.53
C ARG A 32 30.15 -78.42 -45.62
N VAL A 33 30.45 -77.79 -44.48
CA VAL A 33 31.23 -76.55 -44.41
C VAL A 33 32.68 -76.85 -44.00
N ASN A 34 33.57 -76.97 -44.99
CA ASN A 34 35.04 -77.06 -44.89
C ASN A 34 35.61 -77.71 -43.61
N GLY A 35 35.21 -78.93 -43.27
CA GLY A 35 35.77 -79.67 -42.13
C GLY A 35 35.39 -79.19 -40.72
N SER A 36 34.37 -78.32 -40.60
CA SER A 36 33.88 -77.78 -39.31
C SER A 36 33.17 -78.78 -38.39
N GLY A 37 33.05 -80.06 -38.77
CA GLY A 37 32.44 -81.10 -37.91
C GLY A 37 30.92 -81.02 -37.77
N ARG A 38 30.23 -80.18 -38.56
CA ARG A 38 28.77 -80.03 -38.49
C ARG A 38 28.04 -81.19 -39.15
N THR A 39 27.06 -81.75 -38.44
CA THR A 39 26.02 -82.64 -38.98
C THR A 39 24.84 -81.81 -39.47
N ASP A 40 24.35 -82.09 -40.67
CA ASP A 40 23.15 -81.48 -41.23
C ASP A 40 22.07 -82.55 -41.45
N LEU A 41 20.84 -82.25 -41.04
CA LEU A 41 19.64 -82.96 -41.48
C LEU A 41 19.05 -82.16 -42.65
N VAL A 42 18.99 -82.77 -43.83
CA VAL A 42 18.60 -82.09 -45.06
C VAL A 42 17.35 -82.75 -45.63
N ASN A 43 16.26 -82.00 -45.72
CA ASN A 43 15.12 -82.38 -46.54
C ASN A 43 15.27 -81.69 -47.90
N HIS A 44 15.78 -82.42 -48.90
CA HIS A 44 15.82 -81.94 -50.28
C HIS A 44 14.38 -81.98 -50.82
N LYS A 45 13.72 -80.82 -50.90
CA LYS A 45 12.29 -80.75 -51.24
C LYS A 45 11.96 -81.07 -52.70
N GLY A 46 12.95 -81.07 -53.59
CA GLY A 46 12.74 -81.12 -55.03
C GLY A 46 11.78 -79.99 -55.48
N ASN A 47 10.75 -80.36 -56.24
CA ASN A 47 9.70 -79.43 -56.67
C ASN A 47 8.58 -79.20 -55.62
N GLY A 48 8.60 -79.93 -54.51
CA GLY A 48 7.60 -79.81 -53.44
C GLY A 48 7.87 -78.67 -52.45
N GLY A 49 7.00 -78.55 -51.43
CA GLY A 49 7.14 -77.60 -50.33
C GLY A 49 8.26 -77.97 -49.34
N GLY A 50 8.41 -79.26 -49.01
CA GLY A 50 9.37 -79.73 -48.03
C GLY A 50 9.01 -79.36 -46.58
N GLY A 51 9.93 -79.62 -45.65
CA GLY A 51 9.77 -79.33 -44.22
C GLY A 51 10.31 -80.48 -43.35
N PHE A 52 10.11 -80.36 -42.04
CA PHE A 52 10.37 -81.42 -41.06
C PHE A 52 9.20 -81.52 -40.10
N VAL A 53 8.82 -82.72 -39.68
CA VAL A 53 7.77 -82.95 -38.69
C VAL A 53 8.26 -83.97 -37.67
N PHE A 54 8.02 -83.71 -36.39
CA PHE A 54 8.35 -84.59 -35.28
C PHE A 54 7.06 -85.19 -34.72
N TRP A 55 6.89 -86.51 -34.88
CA TRP A 55 5.74 -87.27 -34.38
C TRP A 55 6.12 -88.10 -33.16
N ASN A 56 5.17 -88.32 -32.26
CA ASN A 56 5.27 -89.26 -31.16
C ASN A 56 3.97 -90.05 -31.04
N GLY A 57 4.06 -91.35 -30.80
CA GLY A 57 2.90 -92.22 -30.81
C GLY A 57 3.24 -93.70 -30.92
N ASP A 58 2.20 -94.52 -31.04
CA ASP A 58 2.27 -95.95 -31.23
C ASP A 58 1.73 -96.37 -32.60
N ASP A 59 1.51 -97.68 -32.78
CA ASP A 59 0.98 -98.28 -34.01
C ASP A 59 -0.48 -97.90 -34.30
N LYS A 60 -1.16 -97.23 -33.37
CA LYS A 60 -2.59 -96.90 -33.43
C LYS A 60 -2.87 -95.40 -33.36
N SER A 61 -1.97 -94.61 -32.77
CA SER A 61 -2.15 -93.17 -32.58
C SER A 61 -0.83 -92.42 -32.69
N GLN A 62 -0.82 -91.33 -33.44
CA GLN A 62 0.35 -90.45 -33.66
C GLN A 62 -0.03 -89.00 -33.35
N THR A 63 0.84 -88.29 -32.64
CA THR A 63 0.69 -86.87 -32.28
C THR A 63 1.89 -86.07 -32.76
N GLU A 64 1.65 -84.96 -33.45
CA GLU A 64 2.71 -84.03 -33.87
C GLU A 64 3.18 -83.23 -32.65
N LEU A 65 4.49 -83.25 -32.38
CA LEU A 65 5.11 -82.45 -31.32
C LEU A 65 5.54 -81.07 -31.83
N ALA A 66 6.12 -81.03 -33.02
CA ALA A 66 6.58 -79.82 -33.69
C ALA A 66 6.78 -80.03 -35.19
N SER A 67 6.73 -78.95 -35.97
CA SER A 67 7.09 -78.95 -37.38
C SER A 67 7.82 -77.69 -37.82
N LEU A 68 8.68 -77.84 -38.82
CA LEU A 68 9.27 -76.76 -39.60
C LEU A 68 8.63 -76.77 -40.98
N ASN A 69 7.91 -75.70 -41.32
CA ASN A 69 7.30 -75.59 -42.65
C ASN A 69 8.35 -75.23 -43.73
N SER A 70 7.91 -75.16 -44.99
CA SER A 70 8.75 -74.80 -46.14
C SER A 70 9.36 -73.40 -46.08
N ALA A 71 8.78 -72.50 -45.29
CA ALA A 71 9.29 -71.15 -45.05
C ALA A 71 10.25 -71.07 -43.85
N GLY A 72 10.51 -72.18 -43.15
CA GLY A 72 11.38 -72.24 -41.97
C GLY A 72 10.71 -71.80 -40.67
N SER A 73 9.39 -71.64 -40.65
CA SER A 73 8.65 -71.34 -39.41
C SER A 73 8.50 -72.60 -38.56
N LEU A 74 8.83 -72.49 -37.28
CA LEU A 74 8.65 -73.55 -36.29
C LEU A 74 7.25 -73.45 -35.67
N PHE A 75 6.50 -74.54 -35.74
CA PHE A 75 5.24 -74.74 -35.02
C PHE A 75 5.48 -75.78 -33.94
N VAL A 76 5.00 -75.52 -32.73
CA VAL A 76 5.14 -76.43 -31.58
C VAL A 76 3.77 -76.61 -30.96
N THR A 77 3.35 -77.86 -30.76
CA THR A 77 2.06 -78.19 -30.13
C THR A 77 2.07 -77.84 -28.64
N GLY A 78 3.22 -77.99 -27.99
CA GLY A 78 3.43 -77.67 -26.58
C GLY A 78 4.00 -76.27 -26.35
N THR A 79 5.12 -76.22 -25.62
CA THR A 79 5.77 -74.97 -25.24
C THR A 79 7.14 -74.81 -25.87
N ILE A 80 7.51 -73.56 -26.13
CA ILE A 80 8.88 -73.15 -26.45
C ILE A 80 9.48 -72.59 -25.16
N SER A 81 10.53 -73.24 -24.66
CA SER A 81 11.24 -72.81 -23.47
C SER A 81 12.71 -72.56 -23.78
N GLU A 82 13.25 -71.44 -23.30
CA GLU A 82 14.65 -71.06 -23.41
C GLU A 82 15.26 -71.07 -22.01
N SER A 83 16.35 -71.82 -21.80
CA SER A 83 17.00 -71.95 -20.49
C SER A 83 16.02 -72.30 -19.34
N GLY A 84 15.03 -73.14 -19.62
CA GLY A 84 14.00 -73.56 -18.66
C GLY A 84 12.89 -72.54 -18.40
N LYS A 85 12.87 -71.40 -19.11
CA LYS A 85 11.81 -70.38 -19.01
C LYS A 85 10.92 -70.40 -20.25
N ARG A 86 9.61 -70.30 -20.06
CA ARG A 86 8.66 -70.23 -21.18
C ARG A 86 8.86 -68.91 -21.95
N VAL A 87 9.03 -69.02 -23.26
CA VAL A 87 9.12 -67.84 -24.15
C VAL A 87 7.78 -67.10 -24.20
N TYR A 88 7.81 -65.77 -24.10
CA TYR A 88 6.63 -64.92 -24.22
C TYR A 88 6.08 -64.88 -25.65
N SER A 89 4.77 -64.89 -25.80
CA SER A 89 4.06 -64.86 -27.09
C SER A 89 2.63 -64.35 -26.91
N PRO A 90 1.84 -64.10 -27.98
CA PRO A 90 0.41 -63.80 -27.82
C PRO A 90 -0.39 -64.87 -27.06
N ASN A 91 0.07 -66.13 -27.05
CA ASN A 91 -0.50 -67.24 -26.27
C ASN A 91 0.13 -67.42 -24.88
N ASN A 92 1.21 -66.69 -24.58
CA ASN A 92 1.88 -66.63 -23.28
C ASN A 92 2.33 -65.19 -23.03
N LYS A 93 1.37 -64.28 -22.82
CA LYS A 93 1.67 -62.84 -22.71
C LYS A 93 2.39 -62.55 -21.39
N PRO A 94 3.44 -61.72 -21.38
CA PRO A 94 4.03 -61.28 -20.13
C PRO A 94 3.05 -60.38 -19.36
N THR A 95 3.12 -60.40 -18.04
CA THR A 95 2.50 -59.40 -17.18
C THR A 95 3.34 -58.12 -17.16
N ALA A 96 2.78 -57.01 -16.70
CA ALA A 96 3.55 -55.77 -16.53
C ALA A 96 4.74 -55.99 -15.57
N ASN A 97 4.57 -56.83 -14.54
CA ASN A 97 5.65 -57.19 -13.61
C ASN A 97 6.78 -57.97 -14.28
N ASP A 98 6.45 -58.88 -15.21
CA ASP A 98 7.45 -59.66 -15.94
C ASP A 98 8.42 -58.81 -16.78
N VAL A 99 8.00 -57.60 -17.17
CA VAL A 99 8.78 -56.68 -18.01
C VAL A 99 9.10 -55.34 -17.33
N GLY A 100 8.81 -55.20 -16.03
CA GLY A 100 9.06 -53.96 -15.28
C GLY A 100 8.24 -52.74 -15.74
N ALA A 101 7.07 -52.96 -16.34
CA ALA A 101 6.16 -51.91 -16.79
C ALA A 101 5.12 -51.53 -15.72
N LEU A 102 4.53 -50.33 -15.85
CA LEU A 102 3.36 -49.95 -15.06
C LEU A 102 2.11 -50.67 -15.58
N SER A 103 1.33 -51.27 -14.68
CA SER A 103 0.09 -51.95 -15.06
C SER A 103 -1.01 -50.98 -15.48
N ALA A 104 -1.86 -51.39 -16.43
CA ALA A 104 -3.08 -50.66 -16.79
C ALA A 104 -4.09 -50.59 -15.63
N SER A 105 -4.00 -51.51 -14.66
CA SER A 105 -4.77 -51.46 -13.41
C SER A 105 -4.22 -50.45 -12.39
N GLY A 106 -3.17 -49.69 -12.74
CA GLY A 106 -2.46 -48.79 -11.86
C GLY A 106 -1.31 -49.46 -11.10
N GLY A 107 -0.55 -48.65 -10.38
CA GLY A 107 0.61 -49.07 -9.58
C GLY A 107 1.35 -47.87 -9.00
N ALA A 108 2.42 -48.13 -8.25
CA ALA A 108 3.32 -47.11 -7.74
C ALA A 108 4.53 -46.96 -8.66
N VAL A 109 4.89 -45.72 -9.00
CA VAL A 109 6.17 -45.39 -9.63
C VAL A 109 7.06 -44.81 -8.53
N THR A 110 8.13 -45.52 -8.19
CA THR A 110 9.04 -45.15 -7.09
C THR A 110 10.25 -44.33 -7.54
N GLY A 111 10.46 -44.22 -8.85
CA GLY A 111 11.48 -43.37 -9.46
C GLY A 111 10.96 -41.97 -9.82
N LYS A 112 11.89 -41.10 -10.24
CA LYS A 112 11.55 -39.79 -10.82
C LYS A 112 10.76 -40.00 -12.11
N VAL A 113 9.72 -39.20 -12.30
CA VAL A 113 8.96 -39.10 -13.56
C VAL A 113 9.12 -37.69 -14.09
N ASP A 114 9.78 -37.56 -15.24
CA ASP A 114 9.80 -36.31 -16.02
C ASP A 114 8.68 -36.36 -17.06
N VAL A 115 7.81 -35.36 -17.08
CA VAL A 115 6.77 -35.20 -18.11
C VAL A 115 7.23 -34.11 -19.06
N VAL A 116 7.75 -34.51 -20.22
CA VAL A 116 8.26 -33.60 -21.26
C VAL A 116 7.37 -33.70 -22.48
N ALA A 117 6.61 -32.64 -22.75
CA ALA A 117 5.70 -32.55 -23.89
C ALA A 117 5.51 -31.09 -24.28
N ASP A 118 5.27 -30.85 -25.56
CA ASP A 118 4.70 -29.60 -26.02
C ASP A 118 3.18 -29.58 -25.74
N ASP A 119 2.61 -28.40 -25.56
CA ASP A 119 1.21 -28.18 -25.17
C ASP A 119 0.83 -28.85 -23.82
N ASN A 120 -0.31 -29.54 -23.75
CA ASN A 120 -0.84 -30.11 -22.52
C ASN A 120 -0.04 -31.36 -22.09
N ALA A 121 0.83 -31.19 -21.10
CA ALA A 121 1.71 -32.23 -20.58
C ALA A 121 1.01 -33.28 -19.70
N LEU A 122 0.03 -32.89 -18.88
CA LEU A 122 -0.63 -33.79 -17.92
C LEU A 122 -2.10 -33.45 -17.72
N THR A 123 -2.98 -34.45 -17.90
CA THR A 123 -4.42 -34.30 -17.72
C THR A 123 -4.94 -35.22 -16.62
N PHE A 124 -5.67 -34.64 -15.67
CA PHE A 124 -6.47 -35.39 -14.71
C PHE A 124 -7.93 -35.36 -15.14
N LYS A 125 -8.50 -36.51 -15.49
CA LYS A 125 -9.89 -36.62 -15.96
C LYS A 125 -10.73 -37.41 -14.96
N ALA A 126 -11.79 -36.78 -14.45
CA ALA A 126 -12.80 -37.50 -13.69
C ALA A 126 -13.50 -38.56 -14.57
N ALA A 127 -13.56 -39.81 -14.10
CA ALA A 127 -14.25 -40.89 -14.80
C ALA A 127 -15.77 -40.67 -14.85
N THR A 128 -16.32 -40.03 -13.81
CA THR A 128 -17.74 -39.71 -13.67
C THR A 128 -17.95 -38.21 -13.71
N ALA A 129 -18.94 -37.75 -14.48
CA ALA A 129 -19.32 -36.34 -14.53
C ALA A 129 -19.64 -35.81 -13.13
N GLY A 130 -19.10 -34.65 -12.78
CA GLY A 130 -19.31 -34.04 -11.48
C GLY A 130 -18.56 -34.68 -10.32
N ALA A 131 -17.76 -35.74 -10.50
CA ALA A 131 -16.94 -36.29 -9.42
C ALA A 131 -15.88 -35.29 -8.92
N ALA A 132 -15.39 -35.52 -7.70
CA ALA A 132 -14.19 -34.85 -7.22
C ALA A 132 -12.99 -35.27 -8.10
N ASN A 133 -12.07 -34.35 -8.34
CA ASN A 133 -10.88 -34.56 -9.14
C ASN A 133 -9.77 -33.65 -8.64
N TYR A 134 -8.75 -34.22 -8.01
CA TYR A 134 -7.71 -33.49 -7.30
C TYR A 134 -6.43 -34.33 -7.20
N ILE A 135 -5.31 -33.63 -6.98
CA ILE A 135 -4.03 -34.22 -6.60
C ILE A 135 -3.96 -34.21 -5.07
N ILE A 136 -3.45 -35.29 -4.48
CA ILE A 136 -3.28 -35.41 -3.03
C ILE A 136 -1.82 -35.72 -2.67
N GLY A 137 -1.27 -34.95 -1.73
CA GLY A 137 -0.01 -35.26 -1.06
C GLY A 137 -0.28 -36.10 0.18
N LYS A 138 0.52 -37.16 0.37
CA LYS A 138 0.49 -38.03 1.54
C LYS A 138 1.87 -38.08 2.18
N ASN A 139 1.90 -38.14 3.51
CA ASN A 139 3.12 -38.37 4.27
C ASN A 139 3.60 -39.83 4.13
N SER A 140 4.77 -40.13 4.70
CA SER A 140 5.42 -41.44 4.62
C SER A 140 4.62 -42.60 5.23
N VAL A 141 3.64 -42.30 6.09
CA VAL A 141 2.76 -43.31 6.71
C VAL A 141 1.38 -43.38 6.04
N GLY A 142 1.18 -42.64 4.94
CA GLY A 142 -0.05 -42.65 4.14
C GLY A 142 -1.15 -41.69 4.60
N GLY A 143 -0.89 -40.85 5.60
CA GLY A 143 -1.79 -39.78 6.05
C GLY A 143 -1.80 -38.60 5.07
N ASN A 144 -2.96 -37.95 4.90
CA ASN A 144 -3.10 -36.84 3.97
C ASN A 144 -2.37 -35.58 4.50
N GLU A 145 -1.60 -34.90 3.65
CA GLU A 145 -0.88 -33.66 4.00
C GLU A 145 -1.48 -32.43 3.35
N TRP A 146 -1.78 -32.52 2.06
CA TRP A 146 -2.44 -31.46 1.30
C TRP A 146 -3.24 -32.03 0.11
N TYR A 147 -4.14 -31.24 -0.45
CA TYR A 147 -4.70 -31.52 -1.79
C TYR A 147 -4.82 -30.24 -2.61
N ALA A 148 -4.82 -30.41 -3.94
CA ALA A 148 -5.07 -29.36 -4.91
C ALA A 148 -6.07 -29.84 -5.97
N GLY A 149 -7.18 -29.15 -6.12
CA GLY A 149 -8.22 -29.47 -7.12
C GLY A 149 -9.65 -29.40 -6.57
N LYS A 150 -10.57 -30.04 -7.29
CA LYS A 150 -11.98 -30.11 -6.92
C LYS A 150 -12.21 -31.22 -5.90
N GLY A 151 -12.33 -30.86 -4.63
CA GLY A 151 -12.35 -31.81 -3.51
C GLY A 151 -13.70 -32.50 -3.26
N SER A 152 -14.79 -32.06 -3.88
CA SER A 152 -16.14 -32.60 -3.64
C SER A 152 -16.89 -32.91 -4.93
N LYS A 153 -17.83 -33.86 -4.87
CA LYS A 153 -18.80 -34.09 -5.95
C LYS A 153 -19.94 -33.06 -5.97
N SER A 154 -20.21 -32.43 -4.82
CA SER A 154 -21.36 -31.53 -4.62
C SER A 154 -21.04 -30.05 -4.85
N SER A 155 -19.78 -29.72 -5.14
CA SER A 155 -19.32 -28.36 -5.40
C SER A 155 -18.30 -28.38 -6.53
N ASN A 156 -18.29 -27.31 -7.34
CA ASN A 156 -17.27 -27.06 -8.36
C ASN A 156 -16.12 -26.19 -7.81
N ASP A 157 -16.13 -25.86 -6.53
CA ASP A 157 -15.06 -25.10 -5.90
C ASP A 157 -13.73 -25.87 -5.99
N VAL A 158 -12.66 -25.13 -6.28
CA VAL A 158 -11.30 -25.66 -6.36
C VAL A 158 -10.51 -25.12 -5.20
N ALA A 159 -9.81 -25.99 -4.48
CA ALA A 159 -9.04 -25.59 -3.31
C ALA A 159 -7.57 -25.99 -3.43
N LEU A 160 -6.71 -25.17 -2.82
CA LEU A 160 -5.43 -25.59 -2.27
C LEU A 160 -5.59 -25.69 -0.76
N HIS A 161 -5.42 -26.89 -0.21
CA HIS A 161 -5.70 -27.17 1.20
C HIS A 161 -4.54 -27.90 1.86
N SER A 162 -4.14 -27.46 3.04
CA SER A 162 -3.28 -28.20 3.96
C SER A 162 -4.14 -28.89 5.01
N TYR A 163 -4.07 -30.23 5.06
CA TYR A 163 -4.71 -31.03 6.11
C TYR A 163 -4.03 -30.79 7.46
N VAL A 164 -2.69 -30.72 7.48
CA VAL A 164 -1.89 -30.54 8.71
C VAL A 164 -2.20 -29.20 9.40
N HIS A 165 -2.34 -28.13 8.61
CA HIS A 165 -2.63 -26.79 9.15
C HIS A 165 -4.11 -26.45 9.16
N GLY A 166 -4.99 -27.28 8.59
CA GLY A 166 -6.41 -26.99 8.41
C GLY A 166 -6.66 -25.66 7.70
N THR A 167 -5.82 -25.30 6.73
CA THR A 167 -5.84 -24.00 6.06
C THR A 167 -6.09 -24.17 4.57
N SER A 168 -6.95 -23.35 4.00
CA SER A 168 -7.39 -23.43 2.61
C SER A 168 -7.36 -22.06 1.92
N LEU A 169 -7.08 -22.09 0.62
CA LEU A 169 -7.45 -21.06 -0.35
C LEU A 169 -8.37 -21.70 -1.38
N ILE A 170 -9.54 -21.11 -1.60
CA ILE A 170 -10.66 -21.73 -2.33
C ILE A 170 -11.15 -20.77 -3.41
N LEU A 171 -11.14 -21.23 -4.65
CA LEU A 171 -11.75 -20.59 -5.79
C LEU A 171 -13.23 -21.00 -5.82
N LYS A 172 -14.12 -20.05 -5.55
CA LYS A 172 -15.57 -20.21 -5.68
C LYS A 172 -16.06 -19.57 -6.98
N SER A 173 -17.35 -19.70 -7.26
CA SER A 173 -17.97 -19.13 -8.47
C SER A 173 -17.84 -17.61 -8.60
N ASP A 174 -17.75 -16.90 -7.47
CA ASP A 174 -17.85 -15.43 -7.39
C ASP A 174 -16.65 -14.77 -6.69
N ARG A 175 -15.79 -15.55 -6.02
CA ARG A 175 -14.69 -15.02 -5.21
C ARG A 175 -13.59 -16.05 -4.94
N VAL A 176 -12.48 -15.55 -4.43
CA VAL A 176 -11.46 -16.37 -3.75
C VAL A 176 -11.65 -16.23 -2.25
N GLU A 177 -11.70 -17.33 -1.53
CA GLU A 177 -11.90 -17.36 -0.08
C GLU A 177 -10.74 -18.08 0.61
N SER A 178 -10.24 -17.51 1.69
CA SER A 178 -9.40 -18.24 2.64
C SER A 178 -10.19 -18.50 3.91
N ASN A 179 -9.97 -19.65 4.53
CA ASN A 179 -10.59 -19.99 5.82
C ASN A 179 -9.82 -19.45 7.04
N LYS A 180 -8.70 -18.75 6.80
CA LYS A 180 -7.91 -18.04 7.81
C LYS A 180 -7.48 -16.68 7.26
N ASN A 181 -6.87 -15.87 8.12
CA ASN A 181 -6.36 -14.56 7.74
C ASN A 181 -5.32 -14.68 6.61
N LEU A 182 -5.50 -13.86 5.58
CA LEU A 182 -4.51 -13.68 4.52
C LEU A 182 -3.50 -12.60 4.95
N TYR A 183 -2.22 -12.80 4.61
CA TYR A 183 -1.15 -11.86 4.92
C TYR A 183 -0.44 -11.38 3.65
N ILE A 184 -0.03 -10.11 3.63
CA ILE A 184 0.85 -9.50 2.63
C ILE A 184 2.13 -9.08 3.36
N GLY A 185 3.19 -9.87 3.20
CA GLY A 185 4.35 -9.78 4.08
C GLY A 185 3.95 -10.09 5.53
N GLY A 186 4.28 -9.18 6.45
CA GLY A 186 3.86 -9.28 7.85
C GLY A 186 2.47 -8.69 8.17
N ASN A 187 1.79 -8.08 7.19
CA ASN A 187 0.53 -7.38 7.40
C ASN A 187 -0.67 -8.28 7.10
N ILE A 188 -1.70 -8.20 7.94
CA ILE A 188 -2.98 -8.88 7.73
C ILE A 188 -3.85 -8.12 6.70
N VAL A 189 -4.45 -8.84 5.77
CA VAL A 189 -5.53 -8.33 4.91
C VAL A 189 -6.82 -8.29 5.73
N LEU A 190 -7.41 -7.10 5.87
CA LEU A 190 -8.60 -6.89 6.68
C LEU A 190 -9.86 -7.01 5.84
N THR A 191 -10.95 -7.48 6.45
CA THR A 191 -12.29 -7.30 5.89
C THR A 191 -12.76 -5.87 6.10
N ASP A 192 -13.76 -5.39 5.35
CA ASP A 192 -14.31 -4.05 5.51
C ASP A 192 -14.78 -3.77 6.94
N ALA A 193 -15.37 -4.76 7.61
CA ALA A 193 -15.80 -4.65 8.99
C ALA A 193 -14.62 -4.44 9.96
N VAL A 194 -13.54 -5.23 9.82
CA VAL A 194 -12.35 -5.07 10.67
C VAL A 194 -11.58 -3.79 10.29
N ALA A 195 -11.54 -3.43 9.01
CA ALA A 195 -10.96 -2.18 8.55
C ALA A 195 -11.69 -0.97 9.16
N ALA A 196 -13.02 -0.95 9.19
CA ALA A 196 -13.82 0.12 9.80
C ALA A 196 -13.65 0.24 11.32
N GLN A 197 -13.27 -0.85 12.00
CA GLN A 197 -12.95 -0.84 13.43
C GLN A 197 -11.50 -0.41 13.70
N LYS A 198 -10.54 -0.95 12.94
CA LYS A 198 -9.10 -0.68 13.11
C LYS A 198 -8.74 0.73 12.64
N TYR A 199 -9.28 1.13 11.50
CA TYR A 199 -9.28 2.50 11.05
C TYR A 199 -10.61 3.09 11.48
N ALA A 200 -10.62 3.79 12.61
CA ALA A 200 -11.76 4.63 12.94
C ALA A 200 -12.08 5.46 11.70
N LEU A 201 -13.32 5.36 11.20
CA LEU A 201 -13.85 6.37 10.30
C LEU A 201 -13.59 7.70 11.01
N ARG A 202 -12.59 8.47 10.56
CA ARG A 202 -12.18 9.71 11.23
C ARG A 202 -13.46 10.47 11.49
N SER A 203 -13.88 10.56 12.76
CA SER A 203 -15.19 11.08 13.07
C SER A 203 -15.18 12.55 12.71
N ILE A 204 -15.71 12.89 11.54
CA ILE A 204 -16.09 14.26 11.19
C ILE A 204 -17.42 14.56 11.89
N ARG A 205 -17.54 14.26 13.18
CA ARG A 205 -18.78 14.46 13.94
C ARG A 205 -18.58 15.52 15.01
N VAL A 206 -19.50 16.48 15.09
CA VAL A 206 -19.63 17.42 16.22
C VAL A 206 -20.92 17.06 16.94
N ASN A 207 -20.83 16.77 18.24
CA ASN A 207 -21.97 16.35 19.06
C ASN A 207 -22.76 15.15 18.46
N GLY A 208 -22.05 14.13 17.98
CA GLY A 208 -22.66 12.92 17.42
C GLY A 208 -23.26 13.05 16.01
N LYS A 209 -23.28 14.24 15.41
CA LYS A 209 -23.80 14.49 14.05
C LYS A 209 -22.68 14.60 13.02
N PRO A 210 -22.79 13.98 11.83
CA PRO A 210 -21.78 14.09 10.77
C PRO A 210 -21.71 15.52 10.20
N LEU A 211 -20.50 15.99 9.92
CA LEU A 211 -20.19 17.24 9.22
C LEU A 211 -20.35 16.99 7.71
N SER A 212 -21.11 17.85 7.05
CA SER A 212 -21.32 17.84 5.59
C SER A 212 -20.59 18.98 4.86
N ALA A 213 -19.90 19.85 5.60
CA ALA A 213 -19.14 21.01 5.11
C ALA A 213 -18.15 21.51 6.18
N ASP A 214 -17.37 22.54 5.85
CA ASP A 214 -16.46 23.22 6.78
C ASP A 214 -17.21 23.85 7.97
N VAL A 215 -16.58 23.84 9.15
CA VAL A 215 -17.11 24.51 10.34
C VAL A 215 -16.58 25.94 10.38
N ASN A 216 -17.44 26.89 10.04
CA ASN A 216 -17.16 28.31 10.24
C ASN A 216 -17.74 28.73 11.60
N LEU A 217 -16.91 29.30 12.48
CA LEU A 217 -17.34 29.85 13.78
C LEU A 217 -17.26 31.37 13.73
N LEU A 218 -18.42 32.01 13.68
CA LEU A 218 -18.55 33.44 13.85
C LEU A 218 -18.52 33.79 15.35
N ALA A 219 -18.24 35.05 15.68
CA ALA A 219 -18.25 35.53 17.06
C ALA A 219 -19.61 35.27 17.74
N SER A 220 -20.71 35.37 16.98
CA SER A 220 -22.07 35.03 17.42
C SER A 220 -22.24 33.58 17.84
N ASP A 221 -21.50 32.65 17.22
CA ASP A 221 -21.66 31.21 17.43
C ASP A 221 -21.06 30.75 18.76
N ILE A 222 -20.16 31.56 19.34
CA ILE A 222 -19.41 31.25 20.56
C ILE A 222 -19.61 32.31 21.66
N ASN A 223 -20.62 33.17 21.53
CA ASN A 223 -20.91 34.24 22.48
C ASN A 223 -19.69 35.16 22.73
N ALA A 224 -18.93 35.45 21.65
CA ALA A 224 -17.84 36.41 21.63
C ALA A 224 -18.29 37.72 20.96
N TRP A 225 -17.63 38.83 21.27
CA TRP A 225 -17.87 40.09 20.57
C TRP A 225 -17.13 40.14 19.25
N ASN A 226 -17.80 40.71 18.23
CA ASN A 226 -17.14 41.01 16.97
C ASN A 226 -16.29 42.28 17.09
N LYS A 227 -15.45 42.53 16.08
CA LYS A 227 -14.53 43.68 16.08
C LYS A 227 -15.24 45.01 16.28
N THR A 228 -16.37 45.25 15.61
CA THR A 228 -17.14 46.49 15.73
C THR A 228 -17.67 46.70 17.15
N GLU A 229 -18.18 45.65 17.78
CA GLU A 229 -18.68 45.69 19.16
C GLU A 229 -17.55 45.95 20.16
N ALA A 230 -16.38 45.33 19.96
CA ALA A 230 -15.20 45.57 20.79
C ALA A 230 -14.68 47.01 20.62
N ASP A 231 -14.51 47.46 19.38
CA ASP A 231 -14.02 48.80 19.05
C ASP A 231 -14.97 49.88 19.63
N GLY A 232 -16.28 49.67 19.54
CA GLY A 232 -17.28 50.59 20.09
C GLY A 232 -17.28 50.70 21.63
N ARG A 233 -16.81 49.66 22.34
CA ARG A 233 -16.73 49.67 23.81
C ARG A 233 -15.41 50.25 24.34
N TYR A 234 -14.30 50.08 23.62
CA TYR A 234 -12.96 50.27 24.19
C TYR A 234 -12.14 51.40 23.57
N LEU A 235 -12.58 52.08 22.49
CA LEU A 235 -11.91 53.31 22.06
C LEU A 235 -12.41 54.52 22.86
N MET A 236 -11.52 55.11 23.68
CA MET A 236 -11.72 56.43 24.33
C MET A 236 -11.95 57.52 23.26
N LYS A 237 -13.22 57.81 22.97
CA LYS A 237 -13.64 58.80 21.97
C LYS A 237 -14.10 60.12 22.61
N THR A 238 -13.44 60.57 23.68
CA THR A 238 -13.66 61.94 24.18
C THR A 238 -12.62 62.83 23.50
N ALA A 239 -13.04 63.52 22.43
CA ALA A 239 -12.22 64.54 21.80
C ALA A 239 -11.89 65.64 22.83
N ILE A 240 -10.62 65.95 23.02
CA ILE A 240 -10.18 67.08 23.84
C ILE A 240 -10.61 68.37 23.12
N GLU A 241 -11.59 69.08 23.67
CA GLU A 241 -12.07 70.35 23.10
C GLU A 241 -11.15 71.50 23.53
N SER A 242 -10.65 72.31 22.59
CA SER A 242 -9.79 73.46 22.88
C SER A 242 -10.28 74.72 22.17
N LYS A 243 -10.30 75.86 22.87
CA LYS A 243 -10.76 77.15 22.35
C LYS A 243 -9.81 78.28 22.74
N VAL A 244 -9.45 79.11 21.77
CA VAL A 244 -8.65 80.33 21.96
C VAL A 244 -9.58 81.53 22.20
N ILE A 245 -9.27 82.35 23.19
CA ILE A 245 -10.00 83.56 23.55
C ILE A 245 -9.05 84.75 23.72
N TYR A 246 -9.50 85.94 23.31
CA TYR A 246 -8.76 87.21 23.36
C TYR A 246 -9.43 88.13 24.40
N PRO A 247 -8.97 88.17 25.65
CA PRO A 247 -9.77 88.81 26.70
C PRO A 247 -9.76 90.34 26.59
N GLY A 248 -10.88 90.92 26.17
CA GLY A 248 -11.02 92.35 25.91
C GLY A 248 -10.46 92.82 24.56
N GLY A 249 -10.25 91.91 23.61
CA GLY A 249 -9.80 92.23 22.25
C GLY A 249 -10.23 91.18 21.24
N THR A 250 -9.55 91.12 20.09
CA THR A 250 -9.82 90.17 19.01
C THR A 250 -8.52 89.58 18.47
N GLU A 251 -8.61 88.61 17.56
CA GLU A 251 -7.42 88.07 16.89
C GLU A 251 -6.66 89.11 16.07
N SER A 252 -7.38 90.01 15.38
CA SER A 252 -6.80 91.09 14.58
C SER A 252 -6.28 92.26 15.41
N ALA A 253 -6.74 92.40 16.65
CA ALA A 253 -6.29 93.40 17.61
C ALA A 253 -6.18 92.78 19.01
N PRO A 254 -5.12 91.99 19.27
CA PRO A 254 -4.95 91.34 20.56
C PRO A 254 -4.85 92.35 21.70
N PRO A 255 -5.51 92.07 22.84
CA PRO A 255 -5.47 92.97 23.97
C PRO A 255 -4.03 93.05 24.51
N LYS A 256 -3.62 94.25 24.95
CA LYS A 256 -2.37 94.41 25.70
C LYS A 256 -2.63 94.05 27.16
N ILE A 257 -1.66 93.43 27.79
CA ILE A 257 -1.70 93.11 29.22
C ILE A 257 -0.82 94.11 29.98
N ALA A 258 -1.35 94.71 31.05
CA ALA A 258 -0.64 95.63 31.92
C ALA A 258 -0.03 94.90 33.13
N THR A 259 1.01 95.47 33.72
CA THR A 259 1.54 95.04 35.02
C THR A 259 0.55 95.38 36.14
N ASN A 260 0.65 94.67 37.26
CA ASN A 260 -0.22 94.84 38.43
C ASN A 260 -1.74 94.74 38.12
N ALA A 261 -2.11 93.89 37.17
CA ALA A 261 -3.50 93.75 36.71
C ALA A 261 -4.14 92.46 37.24
N ARG A 262 -5.45 92.53 37.49
CA ARG A 262 -6.33 91.38 37.70
C ARG A 262 -7.48 91.47 36.71
N ILE A 263 -7.52 90.55 35.75
CA ILE A 263 -8.51 90.55 34.66
C ILE A 263 -9.40 89.33 34.82
N GLU A 264 -10.71 89.57 34.82
CA GLU A 264 -11.70 88.50 34.77
C GLU A 264 -12.06 88.21 33.31
N VAL A 265 -12.02 86.94 32.95
CA VAL A 265 -12.23 86.45 31.59
C VAL A 265 -13.29 85.37 31.64
N ALA A 266 -14.29 85.44 30.76
CA ALA A 266 -15.27 84.37 30.64
C ALA A 266 -14.59 83.09 30.12
N SER A 267 -14.73 81.99 30.86
CA SER A 267 -14.33 80.66 30.39
C SER A 267 -15.24 80.25 29.23
N PRO A 268 -14.69 79.67 28.15
CA PRO A 268 -15.50 79.11 27.07
C PRO A 268 -16.23 77.82 27.46
N TYR A 269 -15.89 77.22 28.60
CA TYR A 269 -16.47 75.98 29.11
C TYR A 269 -16.92 76.16 30.55
N SER A 270 -18.12 75.68 30.88
CA SER A 270 -18.68 75.69 32.24
C SER A 270 -18.16 74.50 33.07
N THR A 271 -16.85 74.44 33.29
CA THR A 271 -16.21 73.40 34.13
C THR A 271 -14.83 73.82 34.63
N LEU A 272 -14.51 73.48 35.88
CA LEU A 272 -13.15 73.55 36.43
C LEU A 272 -12.15 72.59 35.76
N ASN A 273 -12.61 71.56 35.04
CA ASN A 273 -11.73 70.56 34.40
C ASN A 273 -11.18 71.06 33.06
N CYS A 274 -10.49 72.20 33.10
CA CYS A 274 -9.81 72.76 31.94
C CYS A 274 -8.35 73.05 32.24
N MET A 275 -7.50 72.84 31.25
CA MET A 275 -6.15 73.39 31.20
C MET A 275 -6.22 74.79 30.58
N ILE A 276 -5.58 75.76 31.21
CA ILE A 276 -5.40 77.10 30.64
C ILE A 276 -3.94 77.28 30.24
N GLN A 277 -3.73 77.60 28.97
CA GLN A 277 -2.45 78.05 28.45
C GLN A 277 -2.53 79.54 28.14
N ILE A 278 -1.65 80.31 28.75
CA ILE A 278 -1.50 81.73 28.46
C ILE A 278 -0.57 81.82 27.27
N GLU A 279 -1.01 82.48 26.19
CA GLU A 279 -0.17 82.71 25.03
C GLU A 279 0.12 84.21 24.91
N LEU A 280 1.40 84.57 24.81
CA LEU A 280 1.85 85.95 24.58
C LEU A 280 2.32 86.11 23.14
N LEU A 281 2.03 87.26 22.56
CA LEU A 281 2.57 87.66 21.26
C LEU A 281 3.87 88.42 21.50
N ILE A 282 5.01 87.79 21.24
CA ILE A 282 6.35 88.37 21.45
C ILE A 282 7.05 88.48 20.11
N ASP A 283 7.46 89.70 19.76
CA ASP A 283 8.14 90.02 18.50
C ASP A 283 7.47 89.41 17.25
N GLY A 284 6.13 89.33 17.27
CA GLY A 284 5.29 88.83 16.16
C GLY A 284 4.94 87.34 16.21
N VAL A 285 5.42 86.57 17.20
CA VAL A 285 5.14 85.14 17.35
C VAL A 285 4.35 84.86 18.62
N TRP A 286 3.28 84.07 18.49
CA TRP A 286 2.55 83.55 19.64
C TRP A 286 3.30 82.39 20.28
N GLY A 287 3.41 82.37 21.60
CA GLY A 287 3.51 81.09 22.26
C GLY A 287 3.27 81.13 23.75
N VAL A 288 3.46 79.97 24.38
CA VAL A 288 2.98 79.68 25.74
C VAL A 288 3.87 80.28 26.82
N ALA A 289 3.32 81.22 27.59
CA ALA A 289 3.97 81.79 28.75
C ALA A 289 4.00 80.82 29.92
N SER A 290 4.99 81.01 30.81
CA SER A 290 5.01 80.40 32.13
C SER A 290 3.73 80.78 32.89
N ASN A 291 2.94 79.81 33.35
CA ASN A 291 1.76 80.06 34.17
C ASN A 291 2.18 80.19 35.65
N GLY A 292 2.69 81.35 36.03
CA GLY A 292 3.24 81.59 37.37
C GLY A 292 3.58 83.06 37.61
N ILE A 293 3.43 83.49 38.88
CA ILE A 293 3.89 84.80 39.38
C ILE A 293 4.97 84.54 40.43
N TYR A 294 6.13 85.15 40.24
CA TYR A 294 7.32 84.95 41.07
C TYR A 294 7.64 86.21 41.88
N GLU A 295 8.21 86.04 43.07
CA GLU A 295 8.70 87.13 43.90
C GLU A 295 10.06 87.65 43.39
N GLY A 296 10.22 88.96 43.37
CA GLY A 296 11.44 89.65 42.99
C GLY A 296 12.45 89.80 44.12
N THR A 297 13.70 90.09 43.78
CA THR A 297 14.77 90.40 44.75
C THR A 297 14.63 91.79 45.42
N THR A 298 13.61 92.56 45.04
CA THR A 298 13.28 93.86 45.63
C THR A 298 11.95 93.72 46.38
N ALA A 299 11.90 94.18 47.63
CA ALA A 299 10.72 94.08 48.48
C ALA A 299 9.45 94.62 47.76
N GLY A 300 8.43 93.77 47.62
CA GLY A 300 7.14 94.11 47.00
C GLY A 300 7.05 94.02 45.47
N ALA A 301 8.14 93.66 44.77
CA ALA A 301 8.12 93.45 43.32
C ALA A 301 7.75 92.00 42.98
N THR A 302 6.68 91.78 42.20
CA THR A 302 6.35 90.48 41.61
C THR A 302 6.44 90.52 40.09
N PHE A 303 6.71 89.37 39.49
CA PHE A 303 6.96 89.22 38.06
C PHE A 303 6.19 88.04 37.49
N GLY A 304 5.82 88.09 36.22
CA GLY A 304 5.18 86.97 35.52
C GLY A 304 3.69 87.18 35.28
N ILE A 305 3.05 86.12 34.81
CA ILE A 305 1.62 86.07 34.50
C ILE A 305 1.08 84.70 34.88
N ALA A 306 -0.08 84.67 35.52
CA ALA A 306 -0.77 83.43 35.83
C ALA A 306 -2.23 83.53 35.44
N ALA A 307 -2.80 82.40 35.01
CA ALA A 307 -4.20 82.26 34.68
C ALA A 307 -4.73 80.97 35.28
N SER A 308 -5.80 81.09 36.05
CA SER A 308 -6.47 79.98 36.69
C SER A 308 -7.98 80.18 36.63
N LEU A 309 -8.74 79.09 36.57
CA LEU A 309 -10.18 79.15 36.80
C LEU A 309 -10.43 79.53 38.26
N LEU A 310 -11.30 80.52 38.47
CA LEU A 310 -11.82 80.89 39.79
C LEU A 310 -13.05 80.04 40.13
N ASN A 311 -13.87 79.77 39.12
CA ASN A 311 -15.08 78.94 39.17
C ASN A 311 -15.32 78.37 37.77
N ASP A 312 -16.40 77.61 37.59
CA ASP A 312 -16.71 76.94 36.31
C ASP A 312 -16.76 77.88 35.10
N ASN A 313 -17.03 79.17 35.27
CA ASN A 313 -17.27 80.11 34.17
C ASN A 313 -16.27 81.26 34.10
N THR A 314 -15.38 81.41 35.07
CA THR A 314 -14.51 82.59 35.16
C THR A 314 -13.06 82.18 35.28
N ILE A 315 -12.25 82.67 34.34
CA ILE A 315 -10.79 82.61 34.38
C ILE A 315 -10.28 83.95 34.92
N ILE A 316 -9.33 83.89 35.85
CA ILE A 316 -8.66 85.07 36.36
C ILE A 316 -7.24 85.07 35.82
N VAL A 317 -6.89 86.15 35.12
CA VAL A 317 -5.52 86.44 34.71
C VAL A 317 -4.95 87.46 35.69
N LYS A 318 -3.80 87.16 36.29
CA LYS A 318 -3.05 88.08 37.14
C LYS A 318 -1.65 88.30 36.58
N THR A 319 -1.15 89.52 36.72
CA THR A 319 0.23 89.87 36.37
C THR A 319 1.03 90.36 37.56
N GLY A 320 2.35 90.17 37.50
CA GLY A 320 3.29 90.73 38.46
C GLY A 320 3.23 92.26 38.50
N SER A 321 3.59 92.84 39.65
CA SER A 321 3.54 94.28 39.89
C SER A 321 4.57 95.06 39.06
N ARG A 322 5.66 94.43 38.62
CA ARG A 322 6.80 95.11 37.98
C ARG A 322 6.98 94.79 36.50
N GLU A 323 6.98 93.52 36.10
CA GLU A 323 7.04 93.11 34.69
C GLU A 323 6.23 91.82 34.45
N ILE A 324 5.79 91.61 33.21
CA ILE A 324 4.99 90.44 32.82
C ILE A 324 5.88 89.29 32.35
N VAL A 325 7.06 89.59 31.80
CA VAL A 325 8.02 88.62 31.27
C VAL A 325 9.45 89.11 31.55
N ARG A 326 10.34 88.24 32.07
CA ARG A 326 11.79 88.49 32.27
C ARG A 326 12.68 87.57 31.43
N LEU A 327 14.00 87.72 31.58
CA LEU A 327 15.01 86.79 31.06
C LEU A 327 14.74 85.35 31.51
N SER A 328 15.04 84.38 30.64
CA SER A 328 14.75 82.95 30.87
C SER A 328 15.33 82.42 32.18
N ASN A 329 16.46 82.98 32.62
CA ASN A 329 17.17 82.61 33.85
C ASN A 329 16.39 82.93 35.15
N TYR A 330 15.32 83.71 35.09
CA TYR A 330 14.54 84.11 36.27
C TYR A 330 13.12 83.53 36.29
N ASP A 331 12.41 83.57 35.16
CA ASP A 331 10.97 83.24 35.11
C ASP A 331 10.64 82.06 34.18
N GLY A 332 11.64 81.35 33.65
CA GLY A 332 11.42 80.23 32.72
C GLY A 332 10.79 80.66 31.39
N ASN A 333 10.88 81.94 31.05
CA ASN A 333 10.40 82.50 29.80
C ASN A 333 11.11 81.83 28.59
N PRO A 334 10.37 81.17 27.67
CA PRO A 334 11.00 80.45 26.55
C PRO A 334 11.61 81.37 25.48
N TRP A 335 11.27 82.67 25.44
CA TRP A 335 11.80 83.61 24.44
C TRP A 335 13.05 84.36 24.87
N ASN A 336 13.49 84.20 26.12
CA ASN A 336 14.59 84.94 26.74
C ASN A 336 14.38 86.47 26.81
N LYS A 337 14.08 87.20 25.73
CA LYS A 337 13.73 88.65 25.74
C LYS A 337 12.86 89.02 24.53
N GLY A 338 11.89 89.92 24.69
CA GLY A 338 11.12 90.49 23.57
C GLY A 338 10.02 91.45 24.02
N THR A 339 9.42 92.20 23.08
CA THR A 339 8.34 93.15 23.38
C THR A 339 6.97 92.46 23.27
N ILE A 340 6.14 92.60 24.30
CA ILE A 340 4.79 92.01 24.30
C ILE A 340 3.86 92.86 23.43
N GLY A 341 3.42 92.28 22.31
CA GLY A 341 2.43 92.87 21.40
C GLY A 341 0.97 92.61 21.83
N GLY A 342 0.72 91.57 22.63
CA GLY A 342 -0.59 91.24 23.17
C GLY A 342 -0.64 89.87 23.87
N TYR A 343 -1.81 89.48 24.37
CA TYR A 343 -2.03 88.16 24.99
C TYR A 343 -3.35 87.51 24.57
N ARG A 344 -3.41 86.18 24.68
CA ARG A 344 -4.62 85.37 24.52
C ARG A 344 -4.56 84.17 25.45
N LEU A 345 -5.69 83.50 25.64
CA LEU A 345 -5.76 82.27 26.42
C LEU A 345 -6.24 81.13 25.51
N ARG A 346 -5.59 79.97 25.58
CA ARG A 346 -6.12 78.72 25.06
C ARG A 346 -6.64 77.91 26.23
N VAL A 347 -7.94 77.65 26.20
CA VAL A 347 -8.62 76.87 27.23
C VAL A 347 -8.92 75.51 26.62
N THR A 348 -8.51 74.44 27.29
CA THR A 348 -8.68 73.07 26.81
C THR A 348 -9.46 72.29 27.84
N LYS A 349 -10.66 71.82 27.48
CA LYS A 349 -11.48 70.96 28.33
C LYS A 349 -10.89 69.57 28.37
N LEU A 350 -10.58 69.09 29.58
CA LEU A 350 -10.04 67.75 29.78
C LEU A 350 -11.19 66.75 29.87
N GLY A 351 -11.04 65.60 29.20
CA GLY A 351 -12.01 64.50 29.27
C GLY A 351 -12.06 63.92 30.68
N VAL A 352 -13.21 63.35 31.05
CA VAL A 352 -13.35 62.45 32.20
C VAL A 352 -13.07 61.03 31.72
#